data_AF-A0A1P8RX10-F1
#
_entry.id   AF-A0A1P8RX10-F1
#
_cell.length_a   1.000
_cell.length_b   1.000
_cell.length_c   1.000
_cell.angle_alpha   90.00
_cell.angle_beta   90.00
_cell.angle_gamma   90.00
#
_symmetry.space_group_name_H-M   'P 1'
#
loop_
_entity.id
_entity.type
_entity.pdbx_description
1 polymer ?
#
loop_
_entity_poly.entity_id
_entity_poly.type
_entity_poly.pdbx_seq_one_letter_code
_entity_poly.pdbx_strand_id
1 'polypeptide(L)'
;MKKLLSLLCLFTLFFAFTCENEPLDFDAETGGTDADLLGEWNLVEFDVEVSTSANFQGQEISSDVEVYSTTVDYTLNFTESNFTTNGSYSYVADIVANGMNIEGEPYTLENVSGSGSYSVNGNEMTVDGSFFEFSFEGMDFAELNGEQTATFEISDNGQTLIFSQNETTTETDVATGVTSTSTQVSSSVWTRGANSSPDCTAEEATNEAAAAYNNDNTNEDLCIAYKEALENQIAECGDPDGSLQDIIDDLGECSSGSDSSGILKVTTGTLPIDFTQQTVSINQGIITVEGVSEGGSYQIYFQVAEGDTGADVFQNFVLTINGTEYFPSTQGFDDFTSNTSASSDNILQATFYGIVESAAGADLSLTQGQADVMY
;
A
#
# COMPACT_ATOMS: atom_id res chain seq x y z
N MET A 1 4.03 -52.63 23.79
CA MET A 1 4.20 -51.43 22.95
C MET A 1 5.46 -51.42 22.07
N LYS A 2 6.40 -52.37 22.17
CA LYS A 2 7.54 -52.48 21.20
C LYS A 2 7.24 -53.23 19.89
N LYS A 3 6.08 -53.89 19.79
CA LYS A 3 5.74 -54.74 18.62
C LYS A 3 4.80 -54.07 17.62
N LEU A 4 4.09 -53.01 18.01
CA LEU A 4 3.38 -52.12 17.07
C LEU A 4 4.37 -51.22 16.32
N LEU A 5 5.48 -50.86 17.00
CA LEU A 5 6.62 -50.11 16.46
C LEU A 5 7.27 -50.79 15.25
N SER A 6 7.28 -52.12 15.17
CA SER A 6 7.82 -52.85 14.01
C SER A 6 6.89 -52.82 12.80
N LEU A 7 5.61 -52.46 12.98
CA LEU A 7 4.67 -52.27 11.88
C LEU A 7 4.75 -50.83 11.36
N LEU A 8 5.01 -49.85 12.26
CA LEU A 8 5.30 -48.46 11.88
C LEU A 8 6.67 -48.33 11.18
N CYS A 9 7.70 -49.07 11.64
CA CYS A 9 8.98 -49.20 10.94
C CYS A 9 8.91 -50.02 9.64
N LEU A 10 7.77 -50.65 9.30
CA LEU A 10 7.60 -51.30 8.00
C LEU A 10 7.03 -50.33 6.94
N PHE A 11 6.57 -49.16 7.39
CA PHE A 11 6.14 -48.03 6.55
C PHE A 11 7.27 -47.03 6.26
N THR A 12 8.51 -47.31 6.69
CA THR A 12 9.71 -46.57 6.27
C THR A 12 10.13 -46.99 4.85
N LEU A 13 9.24 -46.82 3.88
CA LEU A 13 9.62 -46.50 2.51
C LEU A 13 9.13 -45.07 2.28
N PHE A 14 9.81 -44.10 2.91
CA PHE A 14 9.81 -42.73 2.46
C PHE A 14 10.92 -42.63 1.41
N PHE A 15 10.68 -43.19 0.22
CA PHE A 15 11.57 -42.90 -0.91
C PHE A 15 11.10 -41.61 -1.55
N ALA A 16 11.82 -40.54 -1.20
CA ALA A 16 12.17 -39.40 -2.04
C ALA A 16 11.07 -38.87 -2.97
N PHE A 17 10.60 -37.66 -2.64
CA PHE A 17 10.27 -36.57 -3.56
C PHE A 17 10.73 -36.83 -5.00
N THR A 18 9.87 -37.46 -5.79
CA THR A 18 9.91 -37.33 -7.24
C THR A 18 8.62 -36.64 -7.62
N CYS A 19 8.73 -35.34 -7.87
CA CYS A 19 7.67 -34.47 -8.32
C CYS A 19 6.97 -35.06 -9.56
N GLU A 20 5.77 -35.60 -9.40
CA GLU A 20 4.73 -35.38 -10.40
C GLU A 20 3.97 -34.13 -9.94
N ASN A 21 4.56 -32.96 -10.21
CA ASN A 21 3.94 -31.66 -9.97
C ASN A 21 2.74 -31.51 -10.92
N GLU A 22 1.54 -31.88 -10.46
CA GLU A 22 0.31 -31.38 -11.05
C GLU A 22 -0.15 -30.17 -10.21
N PRO A 23 -0.01 -28.93 -10.72
CA PRO A 23 -0.43 -27.75 -9.97
C PRO A 23 -1.95 -27.80 -9.73
N LEU A 24 -2.36 -27.52 -8.50
CA LEU A 24 -3.76 -27.39 -8.15
C LEU A 24 -4.32 -26.08 -8.70
N ASP A 25 -5.45 -26.19 -9.42
CA ASP A 25 -6.27 -25.06 -9.88
C ASP A 25 -7.08 -24.53 -8.69
N PHE A 26 -6.42 -23.75 -7.82
CA PHE A 26 -7.06 -23.01 -6.74
C PHE A 26 -7.30 -21.56 -7.20
N ASP A 27 -8.56 -21.25 -7.44
CA ASP A 27 -9.02 -19.93 -7.90
C ASP A 27 -9.17 -18.99 -6.70
N ALA A 28 -8.11 -18.25 -6.39
CA ALA A 28 -8.14 -17.13 -5.45
C ALA A 28 -7.29 -15.97 -5.99
N GLU A 29 -7.96 -14.88 -6.36
CA GLU A 29 -7.35 -13.66 -6.87
C GLU A 29 -6.68 -12.87 -5.75
N THR A 30 -5.40 -13.14 -5.48
CA THR A 30 -4.36 -12.17 -5.05
C THR A 30 -3.03 -12.89 -4.84
N GLY A 31 -2.14 -12.79 -5.84
CA GLY A 31 -0.75 -13.27 -5.74
C GLY A 31 0.14 -12.20 -5.13
N GLY A 32 0.78 -12.49 -4.00
CA GLY A 32 1.86 -11.66 -3.47
C GLY A 32 3.06 -11.69 -4.42
N THR A 33 3.81 -10.60 -4.51
CA THR A 33 5.06 -10.55 -5.26
C THR A 33 6.23 -11.01 -4.39
N ASP A 34 7.35 -11.43 -5.01
CA ASP A 34 8.58 -11.80 -4.29
C ASP A 34 9.08 -10.68 -3.35
N ALA A 35 8.79 -9.42 -3.70
CA ALA A 35 9.10 -8.26 -2.86
C ALA A 35 8.30 -8.25 -1.55
N ASP A 36 7.06 -8.73 -1.55
CA ASP A 36 6.18 -8.70 -0.39
C ASP A 36 6.59 -9.72 0.69
N LEU A 37 7.31 -10.77 0.29
CA LEU A 37 7.84 -11.81 1.19
C LEU A 37 9.04 -11.35 2.01
N LEU A 38 9.79 -10.35 1.52
CA LEU A 38 11.08 -9.96 2.10
C LEU A 38 10.96 -9.53 3.56
N GLY A 39 11.97 -9.91 4.34
CA GLY A 39 12.08 -9.61 5.76
C GLY A 39 11.65 -10.75 6.67
N GLU A 40 11.53 -10.42 7.95
CA GLU A 40 11.24 -11.33 9.05
C GLU A 40 9.75 -11.59 9.25
N TRP A 41 9.42 -12.83 9.59
CA TRP A 41 8.09 -13.33 9.88
C TRP A 41 8.17 -14.17 11.15
N ASN A 42 7.33 -13.87 12.13
CA ASN A 42 7.18 -14.63 13.36
C ASN A 42 6.10 -15.69 13.18
N LEU A 43 6.44 -16.93 13.53
CA LEU A 43 5.48 -18.03 13.52
C LEU A 43 4.34 -17.76 14.51
N VAL A 44 3.11 -17.93 14.05
CA VAL A 44 1.91 -17.92 14.88
C VAL A 44 1.47 -19.34 15.19
N GLU A 45 1.38 -20.18 14.17
CA GLU A 45 1.03 -21.59 14.30
C GLU A 45 1.43 -22.38 13.05
N PHE A 46 1.54 -23.70 13.21
CA PHE A 46 1.50 -24.65 12.11
C PHE A 46 0.65 -25.85 12.47
N ASP A 47 0.12 -26.49 11.43
CA ASP A 47 -0.74 -27.66 11.48
C ASP A 47 -0.41 -28.59 10.29
N VAL A 48 -0.38 -29.90 10.54
CA VAL A 48 -0.08 -30.93 9.54
C VAL A 48 -0.96 -32.15 9.80
N GLU A 49 -1.74 -32.55 8.80
CA GLU A 49 -2.48 -33.81 8.76
C GLU A 49 -1.84 -34.72 7.71
N VAL A 50 -1.51 -35.96 8.10
CA VAL A 50 -1.02 -37.00 7.21
C VAL A 50 -1.89 -38.24 7.34
N SER A 51 -2.59 -38.59 6.28
CA SER A 51 -3.35 -39.83 6.16
C SER A 51 -2.64 -40.80 5.24
N THR A 52 -2.26 -41.96 5.77
CA THR A 52 -1.63 -43.05 5.00
C THR A 52 -2.53 -44.27 4.98
N SER A 53 -2.70 -44.88 3.80
CA SER A 53 -3.37 -46.16 3.63
C SER A 53 -2.54 -47.12 2.77
N ALA A 54 -2.51 -48.40 3.11
CA ALA A 54 -1.91 -49.43 2.26
C ALA A 54 -2.74 -50.71 2.29
N ASN A 55 -2.67 -51.48 1.19
CA ASN A 55 -3.29 -52.79 1.11
C ASN A 55 -2.24 -53.90 1.17
N PHE A 56 -2.26 -54.67 2.26
CA PHE A 56 -1.40 -55.84 2.41
C PHE A 56 -2.24 -57.11 2.48
N GLN A 57 -2.08 -57.99 1.47
CA GLN A 57 -2.78 -59.28 1.40
C GLN A 57 -4.33 -59.18 1.51
N GLY A 58 -4.92 -58.10 0.99
CA GLY A 58 -6.37 -57.87 1.04
C GLY A 58 -6.88 -57.26 2.34
N GLN A 59 -5.98 -56.94 3.28
CA GLN A 59 -6.28 -56.16 4.46
C GLN A 59 -5.79 -54.72 4.25
N GLU A 60 -6.71 -53.77 4.43
CA GLU A 60 -6.39 -52.35 4.49
C GLU A 60 -5.79 -52.02 5.86
N ILE A 61 -4.68 -51.30 5.84
CA ILE A 61 -4.03 -50.74 7.01
C ILE A 61 -4.01 -49.23 6.80
N SER A 62 -4.50 -48.47 7.79
CA SER A 62 -4.48 -47.02 7.75
C SER A 62 -3.86 -46.43 9.01
N SER A 63 -3.28 -45.24 8.83
CA SER A 63 -2.75 -44.39 9.89
C SER A 63 -3.11 -42.95 9.56
N ASP A 64 -3.59 -42.21 10.55
CA ASP A 64 -3.76 -40.77 10.49
C ASP A 64 -2.84 -40.15 11.56
N VAL A 65 -2.13 -39.09 11.19
CA VAL A 65 -1.22 -38.36 12.06
C VAL A 65 -1.59 -36.88 11.96
N GLU A 66 -1.90 -36.27 13.10
CA GLU A 66 -2.18 -34.84 13.23
C GLU A 66 -1.07 -34.21 14.06
N VAL A 67 -0.43 -33.17 13.54
CA VAL A 67 0.65 -32.45 14.20
C VAL A 67 0.32 -30.97 14.25
N TYR A 68 0.20 -30.41 15.44
CA TYR A 68 -0.08 -28.98 15.61
C TYR A 68 0.86 -28.34 16.63
N SER A 69 1.22 -27.09 16.36
CA SER A 69 2.04 -26.28 17.25
C SER A 69 1.29 -25.91 18.54
N THR A 70 2.02 -25.73 19.64
CA THR A 70 1.44 -25.35 20.95
C THR A 70 2.10 -24.12 21.57
N THR A 71 3.41 -23.95 21.39
CA THR A 71 4.16 -22.77 21.83
C THR A 71 5.19 -22.45 20.78
N VAL A 72 5.27 -21.19 20.36
CA VAL A 72 6.12 -20.75 19.25
C VAL A 72 6.88 -19.49 19.66
N ASP A 73 8.17 -19.49 19.36
CA ASP A 73 9.09 -18.36 19.42
C ASP A 73 10.12 -18.57 18.30
N TYR A 74 9.64 -18.50 17.06
CA TYR A 74 10.36 -18.95 15.88
C TYR A 74 10.18 -17.94 14.75
N THR A 75 11.29 -17.61 14.09
CA THR A 75 11.33 -16.60 13.04
C THR A 75 11.75 -17.22 11.71
N LEU A 76 11.18 -16.71 10.62
CA LEU A 76 11.54 -16.98 9.24
C LEU A 76 11.90 -15.64 8.59
N ASN A 77 13.08 -15.53 8.00
CA ASN A 77 13.53 -14.31 7.34
C ASN A 77 13.86 -14.59 5.88
N PHE A 78 13.16 -13.90 4.97
CA PHE A 78 13.39 -13.96 3.54
C PHE A 78 14.32 -12.82 3.08
N THR A 79 15.22 -13.16 2.17
CA THR A 79 16.02 -12.26 1.32
C THR A 79 15.69 -12.56 -0.14
N GLU A 80 16.22 -11.81 -1.12
CA GLU A 80 15.85 -11.94 -2.56
C GLU A 80 15.77 -13.36 -3.16
N SER A 81 16.47 -14.35 -2.60
CA SER A 81 16.42 -15.74 -3.09
C SER A 81 16.70 -16.80 -2.02
N ASN A 82 16.85 -16.37 -0.77
CA ASN A 82 17.25 -17.25 0.34
C ASN A 82 16.43 -16.94 1.56
N PHE A 83 16.30 -17.93 2.44
CA PHE A 83 15.67 -17.77 3.73
C PHE A 83 16.56 -18.30 4.85
N THR A 84 16.30 -17.82 6.06
CA THR A 84 16.86 -18.37 7.30
C THR A 84 15.75 -18.51 8.33
N THR A 85 15.83 -19.53 9.15
CA THR A 85 14.94 -19.71 10.30
C THR A 85 15.73 -19.79 11.60
N ASN A 86 15.13 -19.35 12.70
CA ASN A 86 15.76 -19.40 14.02
C ASN A 86 14.72 -19.35 15.14
N GLY A 87 14.93 -20.12 16.20
CA GLY A 87 14.18 -19.98 17.44
C GLY A 87 13.81 -21.32 18.07
N SER A 88 12.61 -21.40 18.64
CA SER A 88 12.10 -22.57 19.33
C SER A 88 10.61 -22.75 19.07
N TYR A 89 10.16 -24.00 19.03
CA TYR A 89 8.72 -24.31 18.97
C TYR A 89 8.43 -25.64 19.66
N SER A 90 7.18 -25.81 20.06
CA SER A 90 6.64 -27.05 20.60
C SER A 90 5.46 -27.53 19.78
N TYR A 91 5.33 -28.83 19.60
CA TYR A 91 4.19 -29.44 18.90
C TYR A 91 3.69 -30.70 19.60
N VAL A 92 2.44 -31.05 19.35
CA VAL A 92 1.84 -32.34 19.71
C VAL A 92 1.66 -33.14 18.43
N ALA A 93 1.83 -34.45 18.50
CA ALA A 93 1.57 -35.38 17.41
C ALA A 93 0.59 -36.46 17.88
N ASP A 94 -0.66 -36.37 17.42
CA ASP A 94 -1.72 -37.33 17.70
C ASP A 94 -1.79 -38.37 16.57
N ILE A 95 -1.87 -39.65 16.92
CA ILE A 95 -1.79 -40.75 15.96
C ILE A 95 -3.00 -41.67 16.10
N VAL A 96 -3.74 -41.85 15.02
CA VAL A 96 -4.79 -42.86 14.90
C VAL A 96 -4.32 -43.98 14.00
N ALA A 97 -3.92 -45.11 14.58
CA ALA A 97 -3.48 -46.29 13.82
C ALA A 97 -4.52 -47.42 13.93
N ASN A 98 -5.10 -47.84 12.81
CA ASN A 98 -6.13 -48.89 12.76
C ASN A 98 -7.28 -48.69 13.78
N GLY A 99 -7.72 -47.44 13.96
CA GLY A 99 -8.82 -47.06 14.87
C GLY A 99 -8.45 -46.99 16.36
N MET A 100 -7.17 -47.11 16.72
CA MET A 100 -6.68 -46.81 18.07
C MET A 100 -6.06 -45.41 18.09
N ASN A 101 -6.56 -44.54 18.97
CA ASN A 101 -5.98 -43.22 19.20
C ASN A 101 -4.80 -43.29 20.18
N ILE A 102 -3.72 -42.62 19.85
CA ILE A 102 -2.53 -42.39 20.66
C ILE A 102 -2.35 -40.87 20.71
N GLU A 103 -2.75 -40.27 21.83
CA GLU A 103 -2.52 -38.84 22.06
C GLU A 103 -1.05 -38.59 22.38
N GLY A 104 -0.49 -37.58 21.74
CA GLY A 104 0.87 -37.11 21.93
C GLY A 104 1.00 -36.23 23.18
N GLU A 105 2.23 -36.12 23.67
CA GLU A 105 2.59 -35.09 24.65
C GLU A 105 3.40 -34.00 23.92
N PRO A 106 3.34 -32.73 24.35
CA PRO A 106 4.10 -31.66 23.73
C PRO A 106 5.60 -31.98 23.71
N TYR A 107 6.18 -31.92 22.51
CA TYR A 107 7.61 -32.04 22.27
C TYR A 107 8.18 -30.68 21.89
N THR A 108 9.24 -30.24 22.58
CA THR A 108 9.86 -28.93 22.40
C THR A 108 11.22 -29.06 21.72
N LEU A 109 11.41 -28.27 20.66
CA LEU A 109 12.69 -28.05 20.01
C LEU A 109 13.18 -26.64 20.35
N GLU A 110 14.36 -26.54 20.95
CA GLU A 110 14.97 -25.27 21.34
C GLU A 110 16.21 -24.95 20.49
N ASN A 111 16.40 -23.67 20.16
CA ASN A 111 17.54 -23.17 19.40
C ASN A 111 17.73 -23.88 18.05
N VAL A 112 16.62 -24.18 17.39
CA VAL A 112 16.60 -24.71 16.03
C VAL A 112 16.85 -23.58 15.05
N SER A 113 17.63 -23.87 14.01
CA SER A 113 17.98 -22.91 12.96
C SER A 113 18.12 -23.62 11.63
N GLY A 114 17.54 -23.04 10.59
CA GLY A 114 17.58 -23.57 9.23
C GLY A 114 17.95 -22.49 8.22
N SER A 115 18.26 -22.93 7.01
CA SER A 115 18.49 -22.03 5.87
C SER A 115 18.28 -22.78 4.57
N GLY A 116 17.87 -22.07 3.52
CA GLY A 116 17.73 -22.63 2.19
C GLY A 116 17.52 -21.55 1.14
N SER A 117 17.24 -21.98 -0.08
CA SER A 117 16.85 -21.08 -1.18
C SER A 117 15.37 -21.24 -1.51
N TYR A 118 14.78 -20.22 -2.11
CA TYR A 118 13.42 -20.30 -2.61
C TYR A 118 13.27 -19.59 -3.96
N SER A 119 12.18 -19.91 -4.65
CA SER A 119 11.73 -19.19 -5.84
C SER A 119 10.21 -19.14 -5.87
N VAL A 120 9.66 -18.09 -6.47
CA VAL A 120 8.22 -17.84 -6.54
C VAL A 120 7.74 -17.79 -7.98
N ASN A 121 6.63 -18.47 -8.25
CA ASN A 121 5.90 -18.40 -9.52
C ASN A 121 4.40 -18.23 -9.23
N GLY A 122 3.94 -16.98 -9.23
CA GLY A 122 2.59 -16.64 -8.78
C GLY A 122 2.44 -16.91 -7.29
N ASN A 123 1.42 -17.68 -6.91
CA ASN A 123 1.17 -18.09 -5.52
C ASN A 123 1.92 -19.37 -5.12
N GLU A 124 2.72 -19.96 -6.00
CA GLU A 124 3.49 -21.16 -5.70
C GLU A 124 4.93 -20.77 -5.34
N MET A 125 5.40 -21.24 -4.20
CA MET A 125 6.79 -21.16 -3.75
C MET A 125 7.44 -22.53 -3.85
N THR A 126 8.59 -22.60 -4.51
CA THR A 126 9.51 -23.74 -4.44
C THR A 126 10.61 -23.44 -3.44
N VAL A 127 10.82 -24.31 -2.47
CA VAL A 127 11.82 -24.20 -1.41
C VAL A 127 12.82 -25.34 -1.55
N ASP A 128 14.11 -25.03 -1.55
CA ASP A 128 15.20 -26.01 -1.40
C ASP A 128 15.74 -25.90 0.03
N GLY A 129 15.34 -26.86 0.87
CA GLY A 129 15.48 -26.83 2.33
C GLY A 129 14.14 -27.05 3.02
N SER A 130 14.08 -26.79 4.33
CA SER A 130 12.84 -26.87 5.11
C SER A 130 12.73 -25.70 6.08
N PHE A 131 11.51 -25.21 6.31
CA PHE A 131 11.23 -24.22 7.36
C PHE A 131 11.22 -24.85 8.76
N PHE A 132 10.86 -26.13 8.85
CA PHE A 132 10.67 -26.85 10.11
C PHE A 132 11.54 -28.11 10.16
N GLU A 133 12.11 -28.37 11.33
CA GLU A 133 12.72 -29.65 11.64
C GLU A 133 11.73 -30.51 12.43
N PHE A 134 11.54 -31.76 12.00
CA PHE A 134 10.72 -32.71 12.73
C PHE A 134 11.59 -33.84 13.25
N SER A 135 11.42 -34.19 14.53
CA SER A 135 12.05 -35.36 15.13
C SER A 135 11.04 -36.11 15.97
N PHE A 136 10.79 -37.38 15.67
CA PHE A 136 9.84 -38.19 16.45
C PHE A 136 10.51 -39.44 17.01
N GLU A 137 10.45 -39.62 18.33
CA GLU A 137 11.09 -40.73 19.07
C GLU A 137 12.58 -40.96 18.72
N GLY A 138 13.30 -39.89 18.35
CA GLY A 138 14.72 -39.95 17.97
C GLY A 138 14.98 -40.37 16.52
N MET A 139 13.93 -40.49 15.70
CA MET A 139 14.05 -40.51 14.24
C MET A 139 14.15 -39.08 13.73
N ASP A 140 15.19 -38.83 12.95
CA ASP A 140 15.42 -37.58 12.24
C ASP A 140 14.78 -37.68 10.85
N PHE A 141 13.97 -36.69 10.49
CA PHE A 141 13.31 -36.60 9.20
C PHE A 141 14.04 -35.67 8.22
N ALA A 142 15.35 -35.44 8.40
CA ALA A 142 16.17 -34.64 7.50
C ALA A 142 16.14 -35.09 6.02
N GLU A 143 15.74 -36.33 5.73
CA GLU A 143 15.49 -36.81 4.36
C GLU A 143 14.33 -36.07 3.67
N LEU A 144 13.50 -35.35 4.44
CA LEU A 144 12.42 -34.51 3.95
C LEU A 144 12.89 -33.12 3.50
N ASN A 145 14.15 -32.74 3.73
CA ASN A 145 14.71 -31.43 3.36
C ASN A 145 15.01 -31.27 1.86
N GLY A 146 14.37 -32.06 0.99
CA GLY A 146 14.48 -31.92 -0.45
C GLY A 146 13.77 -30.68 -0.99
N GLU A 147 13.76 -30.53 -2.31
CA GLU A 147 12.94 -29.50 -2.96
C GLU A 147 11.46 -29.77 -2.67
N GLN A 148 10.75 -28.76 -2.17
CA GLN A 148 9.33 -28.80 -1.84
C GLN A 148 8.59 -27.64 -2.49
N THR A 149 7.32 -27.83 -2.79
CA THR A 149 6.42 -26.76 -3.24
C THR A 149 5.34 -26.49 -2.21
N ALA A 150 4.99 -25.23 -2.04
CA ALA A 150 3.88 -24.79 -1.22
C ALA A 150 3.16 -23.64 -1.90
N THR A 151 1.85 -23.55 -1.72
CA THR A 151 1.14 -22.31 -2.03
C THR A 151 1.31 -21.33 -0.88
N PHE A 152 1.34 -20.04 -1.19
CA PHE A 152 1.37 -18.99 -0.17
C PHE A 152 0.40 -17.84 -0.49
N GLU A 153 -0.01 -17.16 0.56
CA GLU A 153 -0.87 -15.99 0.53
C GLU A 153 -0.38 -14.95 1.54
N ILE A 154 -0.36 -13.69 1.13
CA ILE A 154 -0.11 -12.55 2.03
C ILE A 154 -1.41 -11.75 2.10
N SER A 155 -1.89 -11.48 3.31
CA SER A 155 -3.11 -10.68 3.52
C SER A 155 -2.97 -9.26 2.96
N ASP A 156 -4.07 -8.63 2.53
CA ASP A 156 -4.08 -7.27 1.94
C ASP A 156 -3.31 -6.19 2.72
N ASN A 157 -3.22 -6.33 4.05
CA ASN A 157 -2.48 -5.39 4.91
C ASN A 157 -0.98 -5.71 5.04
N GLY A 158 -0.47 -6.73 4.34
CA GLY A 158 0.93 -7.17 4.40
C GLY A 158 1.37 -7.85 5.70
N GLN A 159 0.48 -8.04 6.68
CA GLN A 159 0.86 -8.45 8.04
C GLN A 159 0.79 -9.95 8.30
N THR A 160 0.08 -10.72 7.47
CA THR A 160 -0.12 -12.16 7.65
C THR A 160 0.38 -12.89 6.41
N LEU A 161 1.20 -13.91 6.62
CA LEU A 161 1.67 -14.83 5.58
C LEU A 161 1.18 -16.23 5.94
N ILE A 162 0.54 -16.90 4.98
CA ILE A 162 0.04 -18.26 5.14
C ILE A 162 0.70 -19.12 4.08
N PHE A 163 1.30 -20.24 4.51
CA PHE A 163 1.68 -21.31 3.59
C PHE A 163 0.67 -22.45 3.70
N SER A 164 0.40 -23.11 2.58
CA SER A 164 -0.37 -24.34 2.54
C SER A 164 0.21 -25.36 1.56
N GLN A 165 0.15 -26.63 1.92
CA GLN A 165 0.45 -27.75 1.03
C GLN A 165 -0.68 -28.76 1.11
N ASN A 166 -1.07 -29.31 -0.04
CA ASN A 166 -1.99 -30.42 -0.14
C ASN A 166 -1.48 -31.37 -1.22
N GLU A 167 -0.87 -32.46 -0.80
CA GLU A 167 -0.25 -33.44 -1.70
C GLU A 167 -0.85 -34.82 -1.47
N THR A 168 -1.04 -35.59 -2.56
CA THR A 168 -1.37 -37.00 -2.47
C THR A 168 -0.39 -37.80 -3.31
N THR A 169 0.40 -38.63 -2.65
CA THR A 169 1.40 -39.49 -3.28
C THR A 169 0.93 -40.94 -3.20
N THR A 170 1.13 -41.70 -4.29
CA THR A 170 0.89 -43.15 -4.29
C THR A 170 2.12 -43.88 -4.79
N GLU A 171 2.68 -44.75 -3.95
CA GLU A 171 3.84 -45.56 -4.27
C GLU A 171 3.47 -47.04 -4.32
N THR A 172 4.12 -47.80 -5.20
CA THR A 172 4.01 -49.27 -5.21
C THR A 172 5.38 -49.89 -5.08
N ASP A 173 5.59 -50.63 -3.99
CA ASP A 173 6.82 -51.36 -3.75
C ASP A 173 6.96 -52.48 -4.82
N VAL A 174 8.00 -52.38 -5.63
CA VAL A 174 8.24 -53.28 -6.78
C VAL A 174 8.58 -54.73 -6.38
N ALA A 175 9.00 -54.97 -5.13
CA ALA A 175 9.38 -56.29 -4.64
C ALA A 175 8.19 -57.05 -4.03
N THR A 176 7.27 -56.32 -3.39
CA THR A 176 6.14 -56.87 -2.64
C THR A 176 4.80 -56.65 -3.34
N GLY A 177 4.73 -55.71 -4.30
CA GLY A 177 3.51 -55.31 -5.00
C GLY A 177 2.52 -54.54 -4.12
N VAL A 178 2.96 -54.08 -2.94
CA VAL A 178 2.14 -53.33 -1.99
C VAL A 178 2.04 -51.89 -2.47
N THR A 179 0.83 -51.39 -2.62
CA THR A 179 0.55 -49.99 -2.90
C THR A 179 0.23 -49.26 -1.61
N SER A 180 0.89 -48.13 -1.40
CA SER A 180 0.67 -47.20 -0.29
C SER A 180 0.27 -45.84 -0.86
N THR A 181 -0.77 -45.24 -0.31
CA THR A 181 -1.21 -43.88 -0.64
C THR A 181 -1.07 -43.03 0.62
N SER A 182 -0.41 -41.89 0.49
CA SER A 182 -0.26 -40.88 1.54
C SER A 182 -0.85 -39.56 1.06
N THR A 183 -1.69 -38.94 1.87
CA THR A 183 -2.20 -37.59 1.66
C THR A 183 -1.69 -36.72 2.79
N GLN A 184 -1.05 -35.61 2.44
CA GLN A 184 -0.56 -34.60 3.36
C GLN A 184 -1.36 -33.32 3.14
N VAL A 185 -1.89 -32.75 4.21
CA VAL A 185 -2.44 -31.40 4.25
C VAL A 185 -1.65 -30.65 5.33
N SER A 186 -1.09 -29.51 5.01
CA SER A 186 -0.35 -28.71 5.99
C SER A 186 -0.59 -27.23 5.80
N SER A 187 -0.50 -26.48 6.90
CA SER A 187 -0.52 -25.03 6.90
C SER A 187 0.40 -24.44 7.95
N SER A 188 0.95 -23.27 7.67
CA SER A 188 1.61 -22.44 8.69
C SER A 188 1.21 -20.98 8.52
N VAL A 189 0.99 -20.31 9.64
CA VAL A 189 0.58 -18.91 9.71
C VAL A 189 1.70 -18.12 10.39
N TRP A 190 2.03 -17.00 9.77
CA TRP A 190 3.10 -16.13 10.22
C TRP A 190 2.60 -14.69 10.29
N THR A 191 3.17 -13.92 11.21
CA THR A 191 2.94 -12.49 11.31
C THR A 191 4.23 -11.72 11.08
N ARG A 192 4.15 -10.58 10.40
CA ARG A 192 5.33 -9.77 10.09
C ARG A 192 6.09 -9.37 11.37
N GLY A 193 7.41 -9.49 11.32
CA GLY A 193 8.32 -9.11 12.40
C GLY A 193 8.30 -7.63 12.74
N ALA A 194 8.50 -7.30 14.02
CA ALA A 194 8.55 -5.91 14.48
C ALA A 194 9.76 -5.12 13.92
N ASN A 195 10.75 -5.82 13.34
CA ASN A 195 11.90 -5.25 12.65
C ASN A 195 11.89 -5.55 11.14
N SER A 196 10.74 -5.94 10.59
CA SER A 196 10.53 -6.18 9.16
C SER A 196 9.29 -5.45 8.67
N SER A 197 9.22 -4.16 9.00
CA SER A 197 8.74 -3.20 8.01
C SER A 197 9.43 -3.55 6.69
N PRO A 198 8.75 -3.52 5.52
CA PRO A 198 9.51 -3.20 4.31
C PRO A 198 10.32 -1.98 4.71
N ASP A 199 11.66 -2.07 4.68
CA ASP A 199 12.53 -0.98 5.06
C ASP A 199 11.95 0.25 4.35
N CYS A 200 11.27 1.11 5.10
CA CYS A 200 10.59 2.25 4.53
C CYS A 200 11.71 3.24 4.35
N THR A 201 12.56 3.03 3.35
CA THR A 201 13.75 3.86 3.15
C THR A 201 13.33 5.31 2.90
N ALA A 202 12.12 5.49 2.38
CA ALA A 202 11.44 6.77 2.27
C ALA A 202 11.13 7.47 3.61
N GLU A 203 11.06 6.78 4.76
CA GLU A 203 10.82 7.42 6.06
C GLU A 203 12.02 8.28 6.49
N GLU A 204 13.25 7.82 6.25
CA GLU A 204 14.45 8.62 6.53
C GLU A 204 14.49 9.88 5.66
N ALA A 205 14.19 9.74 4.37
CA ALA A 205 14.12 10.85 3.42
C ALA A 205 13.01 11.86 3.80
N THR A 206 11.85 11.36 4.21
CA THR A 206 10.72 12.17 4.67
C THR A 206 11.07 12.94 5.94
N ASN A 207 11.73 12.28 6.90
CA ASN A 207 12.20 12.93 8.13
C ASN A 207 13.23 14.03 7.84
N GLU A 208 14.16 13.81 6.90
CA GLU A 208 15.14 14.82 6.49
C GLU A 208 14.47 16.02 5.79
N ALA A 209 13.55 15.77 4.86
CA ALA A 209 12.81 16.81 4.16
C ALA A 209 11.90 17.62 5.10
N ALA A 210 11.22 16.95 6.04
CA ALA A 210 10.45 17.59 7.10
C ALA A 210 11.31 18.51 7.96
N ALA A 211 12.50 18.05 8.37
CA ALA A 211 13.42 18.86 9.17
C ALA A 211 13.92 20.10 8.40
N ALA A 212 14.18 19.95 7.09
CA ALA A 212 14.57 21.06 6.24
C ALA A 212 13.44 22.11 6.11
N TYR A 213 12.22 21.67 5.79
CA TYR A 213 11.04 22.54 5.69
C TYR A 213 10.74 23.25 7.02
N ASN A 214 10.76 22.53 8.14
CA ASN A 214 10.50 23.14 9.46
C ASN A 214 11.53 24.20 9.86
N ASN A 215 12.72 24.19 9.27
CA ASN A 215 13.76 25.18 9.53
C ASN A 215 13.54 26.47 8.72
N ASP A 216 12.85 26.39 7.58
CA ASP A 216 12.43 27.52 6.75
C ASP A 216 11.10 27.20 6.05
N ASN A 217 10.00 27.35 6.80
CA ASN A 217 8.66 27.00 6.35
C ASN A 217 8.06 27.98 5.34
N THR A 218 8.81 29.00 4.94
CA THR A 218 8.44 29.95 3.89
C THR A 218 9.05 29.61 2.53
N ASN A 219 9.89 28.58 2.48
CA ASN A 219 10.60 28.17 1.28
C ASN A 219 9.79 27.13 0.49
N GLU A 220 9.37 27.52 -0.70
CA GLU A 220 8.56 26.70 -1.62
C GLU A 220 9.30 25.41 -2.07
N ASP A 221 10.59 25.49 -2.38
CA ASP A 221 11.38 24.33 -2.79
C ASP A 221 11.45 23.27 -1.68
N LEU A 222 11.53 23.72 -0.41
CA LEU A 222 11.56 22.81 0.74
C LEU A 222 10.20 22.19 1.03
N CYS A 223 9.12 22.93 0.80
CA CYS A 223 7.76 22.39 0.91
C CYS A 223 7.50 21.33 -0.16
N ILE A 224 7.85 21.63 -1.42
CA ILE A 224 7.73 20.67 -2.55
C ILE A 224 8.54 19.41 -2.24
N ALA A 225 9.80 19.56 -1.81
CA ALA A 225 10.65 18.42 -1.47
C ALA A 225 10.08 17.58 -0.32
N TYR A 226 9.42 18.20 0.66
CA TYR A 226 8.76 17.48 1.74
C TYR A 226 7.51 16.72 1.24
N LYS A 227 6.70 17.34 0.40
CA LYS A 227 5.52 16.72 -0.22
C LYS A 227 5.90 15.53 -1.11
N GLU A 228 6.91 15.68 -1.97
CA GLU A 228 7.43 14.56 -2.78
C GLU A 228 7.97 13.40 -1.92
N ALA A 229 8.61 13.71 -0.79
CA ALA A 229 9.10 12.67 0.12
C ALA A 229 7.94 11.90 0.77
N LEU A 230 6.89 12.59 1.22
CA LEU A 230 5.67 11.98 1.75
C LEU A 230 4.97 11.11 0.70
N GLU A 231 4.82 11.58 -0.55
CA GLU A 231 4.23 10.79 -1.64
C GLU A 231 5.04 9.51 -1.93
N ASN A 232 6.37 9.61 -1.90
CA ASN A 232 7.24 8.44 -2.04
C ASN A 232 7.10 7.48 -0.84
N GLN A 233 6.98 8.00 0.38
CA GLN A 233 6.73 7.18 1.56
C GLN A 233 5.39 6.46 1.48
N ILE A 234 4.33 7.11 1.02
CA ILE A 234 3.02 6.48 0.80
C ILE A 234 3.13 5.40 -0.27
N ALA A 235 3.87 5.66 -1.36
CA ALA A 235 4.04 4.70 -2.45
C ALA A 235 4.85 3.46 -2.05
N GLU A 236 5.86 3.62 -1.19
CA GLU A 236 6.76 2.55 -0.74
C GLU A 236 6.23 1.80 0.48
N CYS A 237 5.57 2.51 1.39
CA CYS A 237 5.27 2.02 2.74
C CYS A 237 3.77 1.96 3.06
N GLY A 238 2.93 2.55 2.19
CA GLY A 238 1.50 2.63 2.38
C GLY A 238 1.07 3.69 3.41
N ASP A 239 -0.21 4.03 3.40
CA ASP A 239 -0.85 4.95 4.35
C ASP A 239 -2.28 4.50 4.71
N PRO A 240 -2.44 3.39 5.47
CA PRO A 240 -3.75 2.80 5.71
C PRO A 240 -4.66 3.63 6.63
N ASP A 241 -4.08 4.48 7.47
CA ASP A 241 -4.82 5.37 8.38
C ASP A 241 -5.01 6.79 7.83
N GLY A 242 -4.39 7.11 6.68
CA GLY A 242 -4.49 8.39 5.99
C GLY A 242 -3.65 9.49 6.63
N SER A 243 -2.82 9.18 7.62
CA SER A 243 -2.10 10.19 8.39
C SER A 243 -1.02 10.91 7.58
N LEU A 244 -0.43 10.26 6.59
CA LEU A 244 0.55 10.91 5.69
C LEU A 244 -0.16 11.77 4.65
N GLN A 245 -1.29 11.31 4.12
CA GLN A 245 -2.12 12.08 3.20
C GLN A 245 -2.67 13.35 3.89
N ASP A 246 -3.08 13.27 5.16
CA ASP A 246 -3.52 14.43 5.93
C ASP A 246 -2.42 15.51 6.03
N ILE A 247 -1.15 15.10 6.16
CA ILE A 247 0.00 16.04 6.18
C ILE A 247 0.18 16.69 4.80
N ILE A 248 0.06 15.92 3.72
CA ILE A 248 0.14 16.46 2.35
C ILE A 248 -0.97 17.51 2.12
N ASP A 249 -2.18 17.23 2.59
CA ASP A 249 -3.32 18.12 2.44
C ASP A 249 -3.11 19.41 3.26
N ASP A 250 -2.56 19.30 4.48
CA ASP A 250 -2.23 20.45 5.34
C ASP A 250 -1.10 21.33 4.74
N LEU A 251 -0.15 20.74 4.00
CA LEU A 251 0.91 21.48 3.29
C LEU A 251 0.37 22.27 2.08
N GLY A 252 -0.75 21.83 1.50
CA GLY A 252 -1.37 22.47 0.33
C GLY A 252 -0.47 22.44 -0.92
N GLU A 253 -0.53 23.50 -1.72
CA GLU A 253 0.18 23.62 -3.02
C GLU A 253 1.63 24.11 -2.89
N CYS A 254 2.17 24.23 -1.67
CA CYS A 254 3.55 24.62 -1.40
C CYS A 254 4.06 25.95 -2.00
N SER A 255 3.19 26.76 -2.60
CA SER A 255 3.55 27.99 -3.30
C SER A 255 3.26 29.24 -2.46
N SER A 256 4.22 30.16 -2.42
CA SER A 256 3.99 31.53 -1.97
C SER A 256 3.53 32.38 -3.15
N GLY A 257 2.28 32.18 -3.57
CA GLY A 257 1.68 32.87 -4.70
C GLY A 257 1.97 32.15 -6.01
N SER A 258 1.00 31.33 -6.43
CA SER A 258 0.87 30.86 -7.79
C SER A 258 0.98 32.05 -8.76
N ASP A 259 2.03 32.05 -9.58
CA ASP A 259 1.98 32.72 -10.87
C ASP A 259 0.83 32.08 -11.65
N SER A 260 -0.37 32.66 -11.55
CA SER A 260 -1.49 32.22 -12.36
C SER A 260 -1.17 32.57 -13.82
N SER A 261 -1.05 31.55 -14.67
CA SER A 261 -0.96 31.71 -16.11
C SER A 261 -2.37 31.95 -16.67
N GLY A 262 -2.62 33.15 -17.20
CA GLY A 262 -3.93 33.51 -17.74
C GLY A 262 -4.02 34.93 -18.29
N ILE A 263 -5.16 35.25 -18.90
CA ILE A 263 -5.50 36.59 -19.37
C ILE A 263 -6.26 37.32 -18.27
N LEU A 264 -5.63 38.33 -17.67
CA LEU A 264 -6.29 39.29 -16.81
C LEU A 264 -6.06 40.70 -17.34
N LYS A 265 -7.12 41.34 -17.84
CA LYS A 265 -7.03 42.67 -18.47
C LYS A 265 -8.34 43.43 -18.42
N VAL A 266 -8.26 44.74 -18.60
CA VAL A 266 -9.41 45.65 -18.73
C VAL A 266 -9.03 46.90 -19.50
N THR A 267 -9.98 47.52 -20.20
CA THR A 267 -9.80 48.87 -20.74
C THR A 267 -10.51 49.89 -19.86
N THR A 268 -9.75 50.84 -19.32
CA THR A 268 -10.26 51.96 -18.50
C THR A 268 -10.37 53.22 -19.35
N GLY A 269 -11.59 53.62 -19.71
CA GLY A 269 -11.82 54.67 -20.71
C GLY A 269 -11.23 54.31 -22.08
N THR A 270 -10.05 54.85 -22.41
CA THR A 270 -9.29 54.52 -23.63
C THR A 270 -7.96 53.80 -23.36
N LEU A 271 -7.63 53.53 -22.09
CA LEU A 271 -6.36 52.93 -21.70
C LEU A 271 -6.53 51.42 -21.50
N PRO A 272 -5.95 50.56 -22.36
CA PRO A 272 -5.84 49.14 -22.07
C PRO A 272 -4.86 48.90 -20.92
N ILE A 273 -5.23 48.01 -20.00
CA ILE A 273 -4.42 47.57 -18.88
C ILE A 273 -4.35 46.04 -18.93
N ASP A 274 -3.14 45.52 -19.02
CA ASP A 274 -2.84 44.11 -18.82
C ASP A 274 -2.22 43.93 -17.43
N PHE A 275 -2.76 43.02 -16.63
CA PHE A 275 -2.23 42.66 -15.32
C PHE A 275 -1.25 41.51 -15.52
N THR A 276 0.02 41.84 -15.68
CA THR A 276 1.08 40.89 -16.07
C THR A 276 1.60 40.06 -14.90
N GLN A 277 1.41 40.52 -13.67
CA GLN A 277 1.64 39.75 -12.45
C GLN A 277 0.27 39.44 -11.86
N GLN A 278 0.01 38.18 -11.57
CA GLN A 278 -1.30 37.71 -11.14
C GLN A 278 -1.11 36.70 -10.03
N THR A 279 -2.01 36.72 -9.06
CA THR A 279 -2.08 35.72 -8.00
C THR A 279 -3.53 35.28 -7.92
N VAL A 280 -3.78 34.01 -8.19
CA VAL A 280 -5.13 33.44 -8.10
C VAL A 280 -5.06 32.21 -7.22
N SER A 281 -5.90 32.17 -6.19
CA SER A 281 -5.90 31.12 -5.18
C SER A 281 -7.32 30.76 -4.78
N ILE A 282 -7.51 29.53 -4.30
CA ILE A 282 -8.76 29.08 -3.70
C ILE A 282 -8.58 28.81 -2.20
N ASN A 283 -9.47 29.38 -1.39
CA ASN A 283 -9.52 29.12 0.05
C ASN A 283 -10.96 28.98 0.52
N GLN A 284 -11.29 27.86 1.17
CA GLN A 284 -12.64 27.57 1.68
C GLN A 284 -13.75 27.74 0.61
N GLY A 285 -13.48 27.32 -0.63
CA GLY A 285 -14.41 27.43 -1.76
C GLY A 285 -14.57 28.85 -2.32
N ILE A 286 -13.67 29.78 -1.99
CA ILE A 286 -13.64 31.14 -2.55
C ILE A 286 -12.39 31.30 -3.40
N ILE A 287 -12.59 31.56 -4.68
CA ILE A 287 -11.55 31.92 -5.64
C ILE A 287 -11.25 33.41 -5.46
N THR A 288 -10.00 33.74 -5.14
CA THR A 288 -9.50 35.12 -4.99
C THR A 288 -8.56 35.43 -6.13
N VAL A 289 -8.84 36.50 -6.87
CA VAL A 289 -8.05 36.97 -8.01
C VAL A 289 -7.42 38.30 -7.67
N GLU A 290 -6.10 38.36 -7.74
CA GLU A 290 -5.30 39.58 -7.62
C GLU A 290 -4.46 39.78 -8.89
N GLY A 291 -4.33 41.02 -9.34
CA GLY A 291 -3.55 41.35 -10.53
C GLY A 291 -2.85 42.69 -10.40
N VAL A 292 -1.63 42.78 -10.92
CA VAL A 292 -0.79 43.98 -10.92
C VAL A 292 -0.24 44.22 -12.32
N SER A 293 -0.35 45.46 -12.82
CA SER A 293 0.18 45.83 -14.13
C SER A 293 1.70 45.90 -14.16
N GLU A 294 2.29 45.91 -15.36
CA GLU A 294 3.69 46.26 -15.56
C GLU A 294 3.98 47.63 -14.89
N GLY A 295 4.97 47.66 -13.99
CA GLY A 295 5.33 48.87 -13.22
C GLY A 295 4.55 49.11 -11.93
N GLY A 296 3.54 48.29 -11.59
CA GLY A 296 2.90 48.28 -10.26
C GLY A 296 1.86 49.38 -9.98
N SER A 297 1.59 50.26 -10.94
CA SER A 297 0.69 51.42 -10.75
C SER A 297 -0.80 51.08 -10.78
N TYR A 298 -1.16 49.93 -11.37
CA TYR A 298 -2.55 49.48 -11.49
C TYR A 298 -2.70 48.11 -10.85
N GLN A 299 -3.77 47.94 -10.08
CA GLN A 299 -4.07 46.69 -9.38
C GLN A 299 -5.56 46.35 -9.52
N ILE A 300 -5.88 45.07 -9.55
CA ILE A 300 -7.25 44.56 -9.55
C ILE A 300 -7.36 43.47 -8.48
N TYR A 301 -8.51 43.44 -7.81
CA TYR A 301 -8.86 42.44 -6.82
C TYR A 301 -10.35 42.09 -6.96
N PHE A 302 -10.70 40.80 -6.94
CA PHE A 302 -12.09 40.36 -6.78
C PHE A 302 -12.14 38.90 -6.33
N GLN A 303 -13.33 38.47 -5.91
CA GLN A 303 -13.59 37.10 -5.48
C GLN A 303 -14.80 36.50 -6.18
N VAL A 304 -14.80 35.18 -6.34
CA VAL A 304 -15.93 34.40 -6.87
C VAL A 304 -16.03 33.11 -6.05
N ALA A 305 -17.23 32.69 -5.64
CA ALA A 305 -17.37 31.40 -4.99
C ALA A 305 -17.21 30.27 -6.03
N GLU A 306 -16.55 29.18 -5.65
CA GLU A 306 -16.35 28.04 -6.54
C GLU A 306 -17.69 27.44 -6.97
N GLY A 307 -17.84 27.20 -8.27
CA GLY A 307 -19.09 26.72 -8.89
C GLY A 307 -20.12 27.80 -9.21
N ASP A 308 -19.94 29.06 -8.76
CA ASP A 308 -20.85 30.15 -9.10
C ASP A 308 -20.65 30.60 -10.55
N THR A 309 -21.72 30.59 -11.32
CA THR A 309 -21.76 31.05 -12.72
C THR A 309 -22.93 32.00 -12.95
N GLY A 310 -22.82 32.84 -13.98
CA GLY A 310 -23.83 33.83 -14.35
C GLY A 310 -23.44 35.26 -14.02
N ALA A 311 -24.43 36.15 -14.09
CA ALA A 311 -24.23 37.59 -13.95
C ALA A 311 -24.04 38.01 -12.49
N ASP A 312 -23.18 39.00 -12.27
CA ASP A 312 -22.97 39.74 -11.02
C ASP A 312 -22.62 38.87 -9.80
N VAL A 313 -21.88 37.78 -10.04
CA VAL A 313 -21.38 36.87 -8.99
C VAL A 313 -20.03 37.32 -8.39
N PHE A 314 -19.46 38.41 -8.90
CA PHE A 314 -18.22 38.96 -8.33
C PHE A 314 -18.48 39.54 -6.95
N GLN A 315 -17.57 39.25 -6.03
CA GLN A 315 -17.56 39.77 -4.67
C GLN A 315 -16.32 40.62 -4.47
N ASN A 316 -16.45 41.64 -3.61
CA ASN A 316 -15.32 42.47 -3.17
C ASN A 316 -14.49 43.07 -4.32
N PHE A 317 -15.09 43.38 -5.47
CA PHE A 317 -14.36 43.94 -6.60
C PHE A 317 -13.75 45.31 -6.26
N VAL A 318 -12.45 45.45 -6.50
CA VAL A 318 -11.70 46.71 -6.36
C VAL A 318 -10.74 46.85 -7.55
N LEU A 319 -10.73 48.02 -8.17
CA LEU A 319 -9.73 48.42 -9.16
C LEU A 319 -8.96 49.63 -8.64
N THR A 320 -7.64 49.50 -8.51
CA THR A 320 -6.76 50.57 -8.04
C THR A 320 -6.00 51.17 -9.21
N ILE A 321 -6.19 52.46 -9.46
CA ILE A 321 -5.50 53.21 -10.52
C ILE A 321 -4.64 54.31 -9.90
N ASN A 322 -3.31 54.20 -10.02
CA ASN A 322 -2.35 55.16 -9.44
C ASN A 322 -2.62 55.43 -7.95
N GLY A 323 -2.95 54.39 -7.19
CA GLY A 323 -3.26 54.47 -5.76
C GLY A 323 -4.66 54.98 -5.41
N THR A 324 -5.54 55.19 -6.40
CA THR A 324 -6.96 55.50 -6.17
C THR A 324 -7.81 54.26 -6.38
N GLU A 325 -8.57 53.86 -5.37
CA GLU A 325 -9.49 52.71 -5.44
C GLU A 325 -10.82 53.11 -6.08
N TYR A 326 -11.34 52.23 -6.94
CA TYR A 326 -12.63 52.32 -7.58
C TYR A 326 -13.45 51.06 -7.30
N PHE A 327 -14.72 51.26 -6.95
CA PHE A 327 -15.66 50.21 -6.58
C PHE A 327 -16.84 50.17 -7.57
N PRO A 328 -17.55 49.05 -7.73
CA PRO A 328 -18.74 48.96 -8.57
C PRO A 328 -19.75 50.09 -8.29
N SER A 329 -20.14 50.86 -9.32
CA SER A 329 -21.19 51.87 -9.18
C SER A 329 -22.57 51.22 -9.19
N THR A 330 -23.49 51.77 -8.40
CA THR A 330 -24.88 51.28 -8.24
C THR A 330 -25.92 52.36 -8.54
N GLN A 331 -25.54 53.42 -9.26
CA GLN A 331 -26.29 54.68 -9.32
C GLN A 331 -26.92 54.97 -10.70
N GLY A 332 -26.91 54.08 -11.71
CA GLY A 332 -27.51 54.45 -13.00
C GLY A 332 -27.43 53.49 -14.19
N PHE A 333 -27.59 54.06 -15.40
CA PHE A 333 -27.90 53.35 -16.66
C PHE A 333 -26.75 52.51 -17.25
N ASP A 334 -25.61 52.42 -16.57
CA ASP A 334 -24.40 51.67 -16.97
C ASP A 334 -23.69 51.10 -15.72
N ASP A 335 -24.47 50.49 -14.81
CA ASP A 335 -23.96 49.85 -13.60
C ASP A 335 -22.87 48.82 -13.95
N PHE A 336 -21.92 48.63 -13.03
CA PHE A 336 -20.92 47.58 -13.17
C PHE A 336 -21.62 46.22 -13.30
N THR A 337 -21.21 45.45 -14.30
CA THR A 337 -21.73 44.10 -14.55
C THR A 337 -20.56 43.14 -14.70
N SER A 338 -20.65 41.98 -14.04
CA SER A 338 -19.76 40.85 -14.31
C SER A 338 -20.54 39.64 -14.83
N ASN A 339 -19.88 38.74 -15.53
CA ASN A 339 -20.47 37.46 -15.92
C ASN A 339 -19.41 36.36 -15.90
N THR A 340 -19.61 35.36 -15.03
CA THR A 340 -18.74 34.20 -14.89
C THR A 340 -19.30 33.04 -15.71
N SER A 341 -18.50 32.51 -16.65
CA SER A 341 -18.86 31.34 -17.46
C SER A 341 -18.31 30.03 -16.92
N ALA A 342 -17.21 30.06 -16.16
CA ALA A 342 -16.63 28.90 -15.47
C ALA A 342 -15.91 29.35 -14.20
N SER A 343 -15.97 28.55 -13.15
CA SER A 343 -15.37 28.77 -11.82
C SER A 343 -15.20 27.43 -11.09
N SER A 344 -14.82 26.40 -11.86
CA SER A 344 -14.62 25.03 -11.42
C SER A 344 -13.45 24.41 -12.17
N ASP A 345 -13.02 23.23 -11.75
CA ASP A 345 -11.98 22.46 -12.44
C ASP A 345 -10.68 23.27 -12.66
N ASN A 346 -10.29 24.04 -11.64
CA ASN A 346 -9.06 24.85 -11.64
C ASN A 346 -9.06 26.01 -12.66
N ILE A 347 -10.23 26.41 -13.17
CA ILE A 347 -10.39 27.46 -14.19
C ILE A 347 -11.44 28.48 -13.77
N LEU A 348 -11.07 29.76 -13.86
CA LEU A 348 -12.00 30.89 -13.76
C LEU A 348 -12.05 31.65 -15.10
N GLN A 349 -13.24 31.68 -15.69
CA GLN A 349 -13.56 32.45 -16.89
C GLN A 349 -14.67 33.43 -16.61
N ALA A 350 -14.37 34.72 -16.72
CA ALA A 350 -15.31 35.79 -16.48
C ALA A 350 -15.04 37.02 -17.35
N THR A 351 -16.09 37.80 -17.57
CA THR A 351 -16.01 39.14 -18.16
C THR A 351 -16.60 40.18 -17.22
N PHE A 352 -16.15 41.43 -17.34
CA PHE A 352 -16.68 42.54 -16.55
C PHE A 352 -16.59 43.87 -17.31
N TYR A 353 -17.54 44.76 -17.08
CA TYR A 353 -17.62 46.08 -17.70
C TYR A 353 -18.56 47.00 -16.90
N GLY A 354 -18.72 48.25 -17.33
CA GLY A 354 -19.63 49.21 -16.71
C GLY A 354 -18.88 50.30 -15.93
N ILE A 355 -19.58 51.02 -15.05
CA ILE A 355 -18.99 52.15 -14.32
C ILE A 355 -18.52 51.72 -12.93
N VAL A 356 -17.31 52.13 -12.58
CA VAL A 356 -16.78 52.07 -11.21
C VAL A 356 -16.53 53.49 -10.69
N GLU A 357 -16.71 53.69 -9.39
CA GLU A 357 -16.66 55.00 -8.74
C GLU A 357 -15.65 54.99 -7.59
N SER A 358 -14.87 56.05 -7.48
CA SER A 358 -13.97 56.27 -6.34
C SER A 358 -14.68 56.92 -5.16
N ALA A 359 -14.12 56.82 -3.95
CA ALA A 359 -14.66 57.50 -2.77
C ALA A 359 -14.79 59.04 -2.90
N ALA A 360 -14.08 59.65 -3.84
CA ALA A 360 -14.18 61.08 -4.16
C ALA A 360 -15.30 61.43 -5.15
N GLY A 361 -16.07 60.43 -5.62
CA GLY A 361 -17.15 60.60 -6.60
C GLY A 361 -16.68 60.72 -8.05
N ALA A 362 -15.47 60.23 -8.35
CA ALA A 362 -14.98 60.19 -9.73
C ALA A 362 -15.35 58.85 -10.38
N ASP A 363 -16.02 58.94 -11.53
CA ASP A 363 -16.43 57.79 -12.34
C ASP A 363 -15.35 57.36 -13.32
N LEU A 364 -15.24 56.04 -13.52
CA LEU A 364 -14.39 55.42 -14.50
C LEU A 364 -15.17 54.34 -15.27
N SER A 365 -15.17 54.42 -16.59
CA SER A 365 -15.81 53.42 -17.45
C SER A 365 -14.85 52.27 -17.74
N LEU A 366 -15.31 51.05 -17.48
CA LEU A 366 -14.62 49.80 -17.80
C LEU A 366 -15.24 49.17 -19.04
N THR A 367 -14.39 48.77 -19.97
CA THR A 367 -14.78 47.99 -21.14
C THR A 367 -13.80 46.83 -21.34
N GLN A 368 -14.27 45.74 -21.94
CA GLN A 368 -13.44 44.57 -22.26
C GLN A 368 -12.68 43.97 -21.06
N GLY A 369 -13.27 44.02 -19.86
CA GLY A 369 -12.73 43.28 -18.71
C GLY A 369 -12.81 41.78 -18.97
N GLN A 370 -11.69 41.09 -18.82
CA GLN A 370 -11.55 39.65 -19.02
C GLN A 370 -10.67 39.08 -17.92
N ALA A 371 -11.15 38.00 -17.30
CA ALA A 371 -10.40 37.10 -16.45
C ALA A 371 -10.54 35.68 -17.02
N ASP A 372 -9.47 35.13 -17.57
CA ASP A 372 -9.36 33.75 -18.05
C ASP A 372 -8.09 33.19 -17.44
N VAL A 373 -8.22 32.71 -16.20
CA VAL A 373 -7.11 32.41 -15.29
C VAL A 373 -7.27 31.02 -14.70
N MET A 374 -6.16 30.39 -14.35
CA MET A 374 -6.12 29.15 -13.57
C MET A 374 -5.80 29.49 -12.11
N TYR A 375 -6.40 28.77 -11.16
CA TYR A 375 -6.32 29.06 -9.73
C TYR A 375 -6.00 27.83 -8.89
#